data_AF-A0A7S3XSD3-F1
#
_entry.id   AF-A0A7S3XSD3-F1
#
_cell.length_a   1.000
_cell.length_b   1.000
_cell.length_c   1.000
_cell.angle_alpha   90.00
_cell.angle_beta   90.00
_cell.angle_gamma   90.00
#
_symmetry.space_group_name_H-M   'P 1'
#
loop_
_entity.id
_entity.type
_entity.pdbx_description
1 polymer ?
#
loop_
_entity_poly.entity_id
_entity_poly.type
_entity_poly.pdbx_seq_one_letter_code
_entity_poly.pdbx_strand_id
1 'polypeptide(L)'
;MGRRLAQRDRHAGAAGVVGGVVDQLGEAVLDHALHMPGQREMRREVALPGQIFLQAEEGVAAHHLAQTAGCEHRAAAGAAAQQPAGIDQALEGGQHRAVAGAGALLDMRHQVVRMLAGGGSDPVGEVVEDEPGHGWPIVASPRFQGAGARPETGSLHRIPNQLRRGYQLGWGPQSAQVSQLHRGIPMPLVSMRQLLDHAAEHGYGIPAFNVNNLEQVQAVMSAADEVGAPVILQASAGARKYAGEPFIKHLIQAAAEMYPHIPLVMHQDHGTSPKVCAGAIELGFGSVMMDGSLMEDGKTPASFDYNVDVTRKVVEMAHAVGVTVEGELGCLGNLETGDAGEEDGIGAAGKLDHSQMLTDPEEAAVFVKATQLDALAIAIGTSHGAYKFSRKPTGDILAIGRVKEIHARIPNTHLVMHGSSSVPQELLAIINQYGGQMKETFGVPVEEIQEAIKHGVRKINIDTDIRLAMTGAVRKFLAENPDKFDAREWLKPAREAAKAIAKERYQQFGCEGQAAKIKARSLVDIAAAYARGELAQKVQ
;
A
#
# COMPACT_ATOMS: atom_id res chain seq x y z
N MET A 1 12.12 7.38 66.70
CA MET A 1 13.38 6.60 66.60
C MET A 1 13.02 5.14 66.87
N GLY A 2 13.22 4.26 65.89
CA GLY A 2 12.94 2.82 66.00
C GLY A 2 11.69 2.33 65.26
N ARG A 3 11.93 1.61 64.16
CA ARG A 3 11.17 0.48 63.56
C ARG A 3 11.08 0.60 62.02
N ARG A 4 11.95 -0.15 61.32
CA ARG A 4 11.69 -0.84 60.04
C ARG A 4 12.94 -1.62 59.65
N LEU A 5 13.01 -2.88 60.08
CA LEU A 5 13.80 -3.95 59.48
C LEU A 5 12.88 -5.18 59.43
N ALA A 6 13.06 -6.00 58.39
CA ALA A 6 12.27 -7.17 58.01
C ALA A 6 11.07 -6.91 57.06
N GLN A 7 11.39 -6.73 55.77
CA GLN A 7 10.73 -7.39 54.63
C GLN A 7 11.32 -6.84 53.33
N ARG A 8 12.43 -7.43 52.87
CA ARG A 8 12.94 -7.29 51.50
C ARG A 8 13.88 -8.47 51.25
N ASP A 9 13.29 -9.63 51.01
CA ASP A 9 13.95 -10.74 50.33
C ASP A 9 12.87 -11.60 49.69
N ARG A 10 12.76 -11.47 48.37
CA ARG A 10 12.18 -12.38 47.37
C ARG A 10 11.94 -11.58 46.08
N HIS A 11 13.01 -11.18 45.40
CA HIS A 11 13.05 -10.89 43.96
C HIS A 11 14.51 -10.66 43.54
N ALA A 12 15.31 -11.73 43.53
CA ALA A 12 16.67 -11.73 42.99
C ALA A 12 17.00 -13.10 42.36
N GLY A 13 16.11 -13.61 41.50
CA GLY A 13 16.22 -14.95 40.91
C GLY A 13 16.22 -15.01 39.38
N ALA A 14 15.93 -13.92 38.66
CA ALA A 14 15.82 -13.96 37.20
C ALA A 14 16.86 -13.10 36.44
N ALA A 15 17.54 -12.17 37.11
CA ALA A 15 18.55 -11.31 36.49
C ALA A 15 19.97 -11.93 36.44
N GLY A 16 20.24 -12.96 37.25
CA GLY A 16 21.56 -13.60 37.31
C GLY A 16 21.84 -14.62 36.19
N VAL A 17 20.79 -15.17 35.56
CA VAL A 17 20.94 -16.24 34.55
C VAL A 17 21.16 -15.67 33.14
N VAL A 18 20.67 -14.46 32.85
CA VAL A 18 20.84 -13.81 31.55
C VAL A 18 22.22 -13.16 31.41
N GLY A 19 22.80 -12.65 32.51
CA GLY A 19 24.15 -12.07 32.51
C GLY A 19 25.26 -13.11 32.25
N GLY A 20 25.14 -14.31 32.83
CA GLY A 20 26.17 -15.36 32.71
C GLY A 20 26.29 -15.99 31.31
N VAL A 21 25.24 -15.95 30.49
CA VAL A 21 25.25 -16.51 29.13
C VAL A 21 25.87 -15.55 28.11
N VAL A 22 25.76 -14.24 28.36
CA VAL A 22 26.35 -13.20 27.48
C VAL A 22 27.87 -13.12 27.67
N ASP A 23 28.36 -13.31 28.90
CA ASP A 23 29.81 -13.32 29.18
C ASP A 23 30.51 -14.58 28.64
N GLN A 24 29.87 -15.75 28.68
CA GLN A 24 30.46 -17.00 28.12
C GLN A 24 30.50 -17.03 26.58
N LEU A 25 29.61 -16.32 25.89
CA LEU A 25 29.66 -16.19 24.44
C LEU A 25 30.64 -15.10 23.97
N GLY A 26 30.90 -14.09 24.81
CA GLY A 26 31.89 -13.04 24.54
C GLY A 26 33.34 -13.53 24.58
N GLU A 27 33.68 -14.41 25.53
CA GLU A 27 35.04 -14.96 25.64
C GLU A 27 35.37 -16.00 24.55
N ALA A 28 34.40 -16.81 24.11
CA ALA A 28 34.63 -17.84 23.09
C ALA A 28 34.91 -17.27 21.68
N VAL A 29 34.43 -16.06 21.38
CA VAL A 29 34.65 -15.40 20.08
C VAL A 29 35.99 -14.66 20.03
N LEU A 30 36.51 -14.22 21.18
CA LEU A 30 37.80 -13.52 21.28
C LEU A 30 39.00 -14.48 21.29
N ASP A 31 38.86 -15.69 21.84
CA ASP A 31 39.96 -16.65 21.92
C ASP A 31 40.27 -17.36 20.59
N HIS A 32 39.32 -17.39 19.65
CA HIS A 32 39.53 -18.00 18.33
C HIS A 32 40.25 -17.08 17.32
N ALA A 33 40.39 -15.79 17.64
CA ALA A 33 41.00 -14.79 16.76
C ALA A 33 42.50 -14.56 16.99
N LEU A 34 43.12 -15.20 17.99
CA LEU A 34 44.49 -14.88 18.43
C LEU A 34 45.56 -15.97 18.24
N HIS A 35 45.28 -17.08 17.55
CA HIS A 35 46.27 -18.13 17.29
C HIS A 35 46.38 -18.55 15.82
N MET A 36 47.08 -17.72 15.02
CA MET A 36 47.69 -18.14 13.74
C MET A 36 49.03 -17.41 13.55
N PRO A 37 50.19 -18.10 13.51
CA PRO A 37 51.47 -17.47 13.24
C PRO A 37 51.77 -17.43 11.73
N GLY A 38 52.03 -16.23 11.21
CA GLY A 38 52.84 -16.01 9.99
C GLY A 38 52.08 -15.51 8.77
N GLN A 39 52.20 -14.21 8.47
CA GLN A 39 52.88 -13.69 7.27
C GLN A 39 52.89 -12.15 7.26
N ARG A 40 53.96 -11.60 6.67
CA ARG A 40 54.37 -10.20 6.67
C ARG A 40 53.54 -9.32 5.73
N GLU A 41 53.42 -8.06 6.13
CA GLU A 41 53.35 -6.81 5.34
C GLU A 41 52.66 -6.82 3.97
N MET A 42 51.51 -6.13 3.87
CA MET A 42 51.29 -5.15 2.80
C MET A 42 50.27 -4.08 3.19
N ARG A 43 50.77 -2.83 3.21
CA ARG A 43 50.16 -1.50 2.97
C ARG A 43 48.78 -1.15 3.59
N ARG A 44 48.82 -0.02 4.30
CA ARG A 44 47.69 0.77 4.82
C ARG A 44 46.74 1.21 3.70
N GLU A 45 45.47 0.84 3.83
CA GLU A 45 44.32 1.67 3.45
C GLU A 45 43.25 1.50 4.54
N VAL A 46 42.87 2.62 5.14
CA VAL A 46 41.84 2.68 6.19
C VAL A 46 40.49 2.70 5.47
N ALA A 47 39.76 1.58 5.52
CA ALA A 47 38.38 1.48 5.05
C ALA A 47 37.41 1.50 6.25
N LEU A 48 36.38 2.35 6.14
CA LEU A 48 35.29 2.57 7.10
C LEU A 48 34.39 1.31 7.23
N PRO A 49 33.79 1.04 8.40
CA PRO A 49 32.99 -0.16 8.60
C PRO A 49 31.58 0.03 8.03
N GLY A 50 31.28 -0.68 6.93
CA GLY A 50 29.95 -0.66 6.35
C GLY A 50 29.88 -1.34 5.00
N GLN A 51 30.22 -2.64 4.94
CA GLN A 51 29.76 -3.58 3.91
C GLN A 51 30.38 -4.96 4.19
N ILE A 52 29.54 -5.95 4.45
CA ILE A 52 29.60 -7.37 4.01
C ILE A 52 28.46 -8.06 4.79
N PHE A 53 27.31 -8.22 4.15
CA PHE A 53 26.36 -9.30 4.43
C PHE A 53 25.53 -9.51 3.17
N LEU A 54 26.05 -10.32 2.25
CA LEU A 54 25.26 -11.08 1.29
C LEU A 54 26.00 -12.40 1.08
N GLN A 55 25.23 -13.50 1.17
CA GLN A 55 25.56 -14.92 0.91
C GLN A 55 25.67 -15.81 2.15
N ALA A 56 24.55 -16.44 2.51
CA ALA A 56 24.41 -17.88 2.80
C ALA A 56 23.03 -18.20 3.40
N GLU A 57 21.95 -18.11 2.62
CA GLU A 57 20.73 -18.86 2.91
C GLU A 57 20.70 -20.08 2.02
N GLU A 58 21.26 -21.18 2.54
CA GLU A 58 21.01 -22.60 2.21
C GLU A 58 22.14 -23.40 2.89
N GLY A 59 21.98 -23.71 4.18
CA GLY A 59 22.99 -24.52 4.89
C GLY A 59 22.83 -24.62 6.41
N VAL A 60 22.17 -23.66 7.06
CA VAL A 60 22.11 -23.62 8.54
C VAL A 60 20.92 -24.41 9.12
N ALA A 61 19.89 -24.71 8.33
CA ALA A 61 18.78 -25.56 8.77
C ALA A 61 19.12 -27.07 8.78
N ALA A 62 20.16 -27.50 8.07
CA ALA A 62 20.55 -28.92 8.00
C ALA A 62 21.47 -29.37 9.16
N HIS A 63 22.14 -28.43 9.85
CA HIS A 63 23.09 -28.80 10.91
C HIS A 63 22.45 -28.96 12.29
N HIS A 64 21.27 -28.37 12.52
CA HIS A 64 20.56 -28.52 13.80
C HIS A 64 19.60 -29.73 13.83
N LEU A 65 19.16 -30.22 12.67
CA LEU A 65 18.33 -31.45 12.58
C LEU A 65 19.14 -32.75 12.68
N ALA A 66 20.45 -32.72 12.40
CA ALA A 66 21.33 -33.87 12.49
C ALA A 66 21.85 -34.17 13.92
N GLN A 67 21.67 -33.24 14.88
CA GLN A 67 22.06 -33.46 16.28
C GLN A 67 20.95 -34.11 17.13
N THR A 68 19.72 -34.17 16.62
CA THR A 68 18.58 -34.84 17.29
C THR A 68 18.33 -36.28 16.81
N ALA A 69 19.11 -36.79 15.84
CA ALA A 69 19.03 -38.18 15.40
C ALA A 69 20.43 -38.80 15.47
N GLY A 70 20.73 -39.49 16.57
CA GLY A 70 22.00 -40.18 16.75
C GLY A 70 22.21 -41.24 15.67
N CYS A 71 23.27 -41.06 14.87
CA CYS A 71 23.93 -42.13 14.12
C CYS A 71 25.36 -41.68 13.78
N GLU A 72 26.33 -42.40 14.32
CA GLU A 72 27.75 -42.25 14.00
C GLU A 72 28.01 -42.65 12.54
N HIS A 73 28.83 -41.89 11.79
CA HIS A 73 29.88 -42.47 10.93
C HIS A 73 30.89 -41.42 10.43
N ARG A 74 32.14 -41.88 10.31
CA ARG A 74 33.38 -41.16 10.00
C ARG A 74 33.63 -40.95 8.49
N ALA A 75 34.42 -39.91 8.20
CA ALA A 75 35.38 -39.73 7.09
C ALA A 75 34.77 -39.58 5.66
N ALA A 76 35.34 -38.84 4.69
CA ALA A 76 36.70 -38.35 4.47
C ALA A 76 36.71 -37.10 3.55
N ALA A 77 37.84 -36.41 3.55
CA ALA A 77 38.21 -35.27 2.72
C ALA A 77 38.41 -35.61 1.23
N GLY A 78 38.33 -34.59 0.34
CA GLY A 78 39.01 -34.66 -0.96
C GLY A 78 38.44 -33.80 -2.10
N ALA A 79 39.18 -32.74 -2.42
CA ALA A 79 39.53 -32.24 -3.77
C ALA A 79 38.44 -31.77 -4.79
N ALA A 80 38.51 -30.46 -5.05
CA ALA A 80 38.77 -29.81 -6.34
C ALA A 80 38.01 -30.21 -7.62
N ALA A 81 37.37 -29.17 -8.19
CA ALA A 81 37.33 -28.78 -9.60
C ALA A 81 36.84 -29.81 -10.65
N GLN A 82 35.70 -29.50 -11.28
CA GLN A 82 35.52 -29.34 -12.73
C GLN A 82 34.03 -29.14 -13.06
N GLN A 83 33.73 -28.16 -13.93
CA GLN A 83 32.46 -28.16 -14.68
C GLN A 83 32.41 -29.39 -15.62
N PRO A 84 31.21 -29.87 -15.98
CA PRO A 84 30.77 -29.57 -17.34
C PRO A 84 29.27 -29.28 -17.50
N ALA A 85 28.97 -28.70 -18.65
CA ALA A 85 27.65 -28.42 -19.18
C ALA A 85 26.83 -29.68 -19.52
N GLY A 86 25.50 -29.53 -19.45
CA GLY A 86 24.52 -30.20 -20.30
C GLY A 86 24.03 -31.58 -19.84
N ILE A 87 22.72 -31.70 -19.62
CA ILE A 87 21.81 -32.63 -20.32
C ILE A 87 20.38 -32.47 -19.78
N ASP A 88 19.46 -32.31 -20.73
CA ASP A 88 18.01 -32.41 -20.64
C ASP A 88 17.52 -33.81 -20.21
N GLN A 89 16.27 -33.86 -19.72
CA GLN A 89 15.38 -35.04 -19.54
C GLN A 89 15.61 -35.96 -18.32
N ALA A 90 14.73 -35.81 -17.33
CA ALA A 90 13.87 -36.89 -16.80
C ALA A 90 12.90 -36.33 -15.73
N LEU A 91 11.82 -35.69 -16.16
CA LEU A 91 10.62 -35.54 -15.34
C LEU A 91 9.76 -36.78 -15.56
N GLU A 92 9.89 -37.79 -14.70
CA GLU A 92 8.85 -38.77 -14.42
C GLU A 92 9.26 -39.62 -13.21
N GLY A 93 8.52 -39.48 -12.11
CA GLY A 93 8.68 -40.32 -10.91
C GLY A 93 8.76 -39.53 -9.61
N GLY A 94 7.61 -39.04 -9.11
CA GLY A 94 7.61 -38.37 -7.80
C GLY A 94 6.26 -37.91 -7.25
N GLN A 95 5.12 -38.32 -7.80
CA GLN A 95 3.84 -38.21 -7.08
C GLN A 95 3.73 -39.41 -6.13
N HIS A 96 4.08 -39.21 -4.86
CA HIS A 96 3.55 -39.87 -3.66
C HIS A 96 4.56 -39.68 -2.50
N ARG A 97 4.54 -38.49 -1.86
CA ARG A 97 4.93 -38.24 -0.46
C ARG A 97 4.82 -36.74 -0.13
N ALA A 98 3.60 -36.23 -0.04
CA ALA A 98 3.32 -34.90 0.49
C ALA A 98 1.94 -34.84 1.19
N VAL A 99 1.62 -35.85 1.99
CA VAL A 99 0.38 -35.88 2.81
C VAL A 99 0.66 -36.27 4.27
N ALA A 100 1.91 -36.14 4.74
CA ALA A 100 2.27 -36.45 6.13
C ALA A 100 2.90 -35.27 6.91
N GLY A 101 2.93 -34.06 6.31
CA GLY A 101 3.52 -32.86 6.94
C GLY A 101 2.51 -31.80 7.39
N ALA A 102 1.24 -31.87 6.97
CA ALA A 102 0.25 -30.83 7.25
C ALA A 102 -0.48 -30.99 8.60
N GLY A 103 -0.41 -32.18 9.23
CA GLY A 103 -1.07 -32.44 10.52
C GLY A 103 -0.31 -31.89 11.74
N ALA A 104 1.02 -31.84 11.70
CA ALA A 104 1.83 -31.45 12.85
C ALA A 104 1.92 -29.92 13.08
N LEU A 105 1.61 -29.11 12.05
CA LEU A 105 1.64 -27.65 12.11
C LEU A 105 0.33 -27.03 12.62
N LEU A 106 -0.79 -27.75 12.57
CA LEU A 106 -2.06 -27.28 13.15
C LEU A 106 -2.13 -27.46 14.67
N ASP A 107 -1.48 -28.48 15.22
CA ASP A 107 -1.53 -28.81 16.66
C ASP A 107 -0.68 -27.84 17.52
N MET A 108 0.45 -27.34 16.98
CA MET A 108 1.25 -26.31 17.66
C MET A 108 0.54 -24.96 17.75
N ARG A 109 -0.37 -24.65 16.81
CA ARG A 109 -1.13 -23.38 16.82
C ARG A 109 -2.21 -23.35 17.90
N HIS A 110 -2.76 -24.50 18.28
CA HIS A 110 -3.76 -24.61 19.33
C HIS A 110 -3.18 -24.58 20.76
N GLN A 111 -1.91 -24.97 20.95
CA GLN A 111 -1.26 -24.90 22.27
C GLN A 111 -0.79 -23.48 22.63
N VAL A 112 -0.39 -22.66 21.66
CA VAL A 112 0.04 -21.26 21.90
C VAL A 112 -1.13 -20.34 22.27
N VAL A 113 -2.32 -20.57 21.70
CA VAL A 113 -3.52 -19.77 22.01
C VAL A 113 -4.09 -20.06 23.41
N ARG A 114 -3.83 -21.25 23.98
CA ARG A 114 -4.21 -21.57 25.36
C ARG A 114 -3.27 -20.99 26.42
N MET A 115 -2.00 -20.70 26.08
CA MET A 115 -1.05 -20.09 27.02
C MET A 115 -1.21 -18.57 27.16
N LEU A 116 -1.83 -17.89 26.20
CA LEU A 116 -1.96 -16.43 26.18
C LEU A 116 -3.30 -15.90 26.76
N ALA A 117 -4.18 -16.79 27.24
CA ALA A 117 -5.53 -16.45 27.70
C ALA A 117 -5.77 -16.60 29.22
N GLY A 118 -4.73 -16.72 30.05
CA GLY A 118 -4.87 -16.92 31.50
C GLY A 118 -4.12 -15.87 32.32
N GLY A 119 -4.81 -14.85 32.81
CA GLY A 119 -4.25 -13.84 33.71
C GLY A 119 -5.32 -12.94 34.30
N GLY A 120 -6.04 -13.43 35.32
CA GLY A 120 -7.02 -12.64 36.06
C GLY A 120 -7.36 -13.26 37.41
N SER A 121 -6.73 -12.72 38.45
CA SER A 121 -7.18 -12.58 39.85
C SER A 121 -8.01 -13.71 40.49
N ASP A 122 -7.42 -14.36 41.49
CA ASP A 122 -8.15 -15.01 42.60
C ASP A 122 -9.05 -14.00 43.33
N PRO A 123 -10.20 -14.46 43.83
CA PRO A 123 -10.33 -14.48 45.28
C PRO A 123 -10.80 -15.84 45.82
N VAL A 124 -10.05 -16.30 46.82
CA VAL A 124 -10.41 -17.14 47.98
C VAL A 124 -11.88 -17.57 48.09
N GLY A 125 -12.12 -18.88 48.11
CA GLY A 125 -13.41 -19.45 48.51
C GLY A 125 -13.50 -20.98 48.37
N GLU A 126 -13.17 -21.67 49.46
CA GLU A 126 -13.56 -23.02 49.92
C GLU A 126 -13.83 -24.19 48.96
N VAL A 127 -13.11 -25.27 49.25
CA VAL A 127 -13.27 -26.65 48.78
C VAL A 127 -14.53 -27.27 49.38
N VAL A 128 -15.41 -27.84 48.56
CA VAL A 128 -16.26 -28.98 48.94
C VAL A 128 -16.32 -29.96 47.78
N GLU A 129 -15.87 -31.18 48.05
CA GLU A 129 -15.96 -32.36 47.18
C GLU A 129 -17.42 -32.89 47.14
N ASP A 130 -17.88 -33.34 45.98
CA ASP A 130 -18.55 -34.66 45.84
C ASP A 130 -18.84 -35.00 44.37
N GLU A 131 -18.39 -36.20 43.98
CA GLU A 131 -18.60 -36.92 42.72
C GLU A 131 -19.98 -37.66 42.66
N PRO A 132 -20.30 -38.52 41.67
CA PRO A 132 -20.18 -38.43 40.20
C PRO A 132 -21.50 -38.87 39.48
N GLY A 133 -21.55 -38.79 38.15
CA GLY A 133 -22.62 -39.48 37.40
C GLY A 133 -22.60 -39.33 35.88
N HIS A 134 -21.95 -40.29 35.22
CA HIS A 134 -22.25 -40.93 33.91
C HIS A 134 -22.83 -40.07 32.77
N GLY A 135 -22.22 -39.97 31.59
CA GLY A 135 -21.80 -41.07 30.72
C GLY A 135 -22.60 -40.98 29.40
N TRP A 136 -21.91 -40.64 28.32
CA TRP A 136 -22.45 -40.41 26.97
C TRP A 136 -23.12 -41.65 26.36
N PRO A 137 -23.95 -41.49 25.32
CA PRO A 137 -23.43 -41.91 24.01
C PRO A 137 -23.81 -41.03 22.81
N ILE A 138 -22.93 -41.17 21.82
CA ILE A 138 -22.96 -40.75 20.42
C ILE A 138 -24.09 -41.50 19.66
N VAL A 139 -24.61 -40.94 18.55
CA VAL A 139 -24.76 -41.59 17.21
C VAL A 139 -25.82 -40.91 16.33
N ALA A 140 -25.32 -40.45 15.18
CA ALA A 140 -25.84 -40.45 13.80
C ALA A 140 -27.24 -39.93 13.41
N SER A 141 -27.18 -39.12 12.35
CA SER A 141 -28.23 -38.71 11.42
C SER A 141 -28.82 -39.87 10.61
N PRO A 142 -30.05 -39.70 10.07
CA PRO A 142 -30.47 -40.40 8.87
C PRO A 142 -30.79 -39.44 7.69
N ARG A 143 -30.39 -39.88 6.50
CA ARG A 143 -30.96 -39.50 5.19
C ARG A 143 -32.14 -40.43 4.87
N PHE A 144 -33.12 -39.97 4.08
CA PHE A 144 -33.89 -40.67 3.01
C PHE A 144 -35.06 -39.72 2.61
N GLN A 145 -35.06 -39.08 1.43
CA GLN A 145 -35.65 -39.48 0.13
C GLN A 145 -37.17 -39.75 0.11
N GLY A 146 -37.88 -39.01 -0.75
CA GLY A 146 -38.84 -39.60 -1.70
C GLY A 146 -40.32 -39.16 -1.66
N ALA A 147 -40.77 -38.54 -2.77
CA ALA A 147 -42.16 -38.40 -3.27
C ALA A 147 -43.14 -37.57 -2.41
N GLY A 148 -44.06 -36.75 -2.90
CA GLY A 148 -44.72 -36.59 -4.20
C GLY A 148 -46.15 -36.09 -3.88
N ALA A 149 -46.75 -35.29 -4.77
CA ALA A 149 -48.12 -34.76 -4.74
C ALA A 149 -48.40 -33.43 -4.00
N ARG A 150 -48.71 -32.41 -4.81
CA ARG A 150 -49.67 -31.31 -4.54
C ARG A 150 -51.09 -31.83 -4.88
N PRO A 151 -52.22 -31.30 -4.35
CA PRO A 151 -52.59 -29.89 -4.54
C PRO A 151 -53.45 -29.19 -3.46
N GLU A 152 -53.52 -27.86 -3.63
CA GLU A 152 -54.69 -26.98 -3.44
C GLU A 152 -55.24 -26.58 -2.04
N THR A 153 -55.20 -25.26 -1.85
CA THR A 153 -56.23 -24.34 -1.32
C THR A 153 -57.00 -24.69 -0.04
N GLY A 154 -56.93 -23.81 0.96
CA GLY A 154 -57.88 -23.84 2.07
C GLY A 154 -57.62 -22.76 3.12
N SER A 155 -58.50 -21.78 3.15
CA SER A 155 -58.48 -20.58 3.99
C SER A 155 -59.13 -20.83 5.37
N LEU A 156 -58.60 -20.14 6.39
CA LEU A 156 -59.31 -19.55 7.56
C LEU A 156 -60.17 -20.45 8.49
N HIS A 157 -59.72 -20.64 9.75
CA HIS A 157 -60.30 -19.95 10.94
C HIS A 157 -59.74 -20.42 12.30
N ARG A 158 -59.54 -19.39 13.16
CA ARG A 158 -59.41 -19.27 14.63
C ARG A 158 -59.77 -20.48 15.49
N ILE A 159 -59.07 -20.72 16.62
CA ILE A 159 -59.47 -20.52 18.06
C ILE A 159 -58.17 -20.52 18.96
N PRO A 160 -58.19 -20.32 20.30
CA PRO A 160 -57.87 -19.07 21.02
C PRO A 160 -56.59 -19.08 21.91
N ASN A 161 -56.20 -17.88 22.33
CA ASN A 161 -55.20 -17.60 23.37
C ASN A 161 -55.65 -18.11 24.76
N GLN A 162 -54.85 -18.98 25.40
CA GLN A 162 -54.73 -19.06 26.85
C GLN A 162 -53.26 -19.15 27.30
N LEU A 163 -52.82 -17.98 27.78
CA LEU A 163 -51.80 -17.64 28.76
C LEU A 163 -51.03 -18.74 29.55
N ARG A 164 -49.72 -18.47 29.63
CA ARG A 164 -48.77 -18.59 30.77
C ARG A 164 -48.07 -19.93 31.03
N ARG A 165 -46.81 -20.01 30.58
CA ARG A 165 -45.59 -19.78 31.41
C ARG A 165 -44.35 -20.05 30.55
N GLY A 166 -43.81 -19.00 29.93
CA GLY A 166 -42.50 -19.04 29.28
C GLY A 166 -41.41 -18.71 30.30
N TYR A 167 -40.47 -19.62 30.50
CA TYR A 167 -39.18 -19.33 31.11
C TYR A 167 -38.42 -18.36 30.18
N GLN A 168 -38.07 -17.19 30.71
CA GLN A 168 -37.18 -16.23 30.08
C GLN A 168 -35.75 -16.79 30.08
N LEU A 169 -35.17 -16.99 28.90
CA LEU A 169 -33.72 -16.88 28.71
C LEU A 169 -33.50 -15.65 27.82
N GLY A 170 -33.14 -14.55 28.48
CA GLY A 170 -32.89 -13.28 27.84
C GLY A 170 -31.62 -13.32 27.00
N TRP A 171 -31.78 -13.30 25.69
CA TRP A 171 -30.78 -12.77 24.77
C TRP A 171 -31.21 -11.34 24.45
N GLY A 172 -30.73 -10.38 25.26
CA GLY A 172 -30.84 -8.96 24.96
C GLY A 172 -29.88 -8.56 23.82
N PRO A 173 -30.22 -7.55 23.01
CA PRO A 173 -29.43 -7.19 21.84
C PRO A 173 -28.16 -6.42 22.24
N GLN A 174 -27.02 -7.10 22.31
CA GLN A 174 -25.70 -6.44 22.32
C GLN A 174 -25.31 -5.84 20.95
N SER A 175 -26.18 -5.94 19.93
CA SER A 175 -25.98 -5.32 18.62
C SER A 175 -26.37 -3.84 18.55
N ALA A 176 -26.99 -3.28 19.59
CA ALA A 176 -27.46 -1.88 19.58
C ALA A 176 -26.46 -0.86 20.18
N GLN A 177 -25.42 -1.30 20.88
CA GLN A 177 -24.43 -0.40 21.50
C GLN A 177 -23.17 -0.15 20.64
N VAL A 178 -22.87 -1.01 19.65
CA VAL A 178 -21.78 -0.75 18.70
C VAL A 178 -22.21 0.22 17.58
N SER A 179 -23.52 0.37 17.34
CA SER A 179 -24.05 1.28 16.30
C SER A 179 -24.29 2.72 16.76
N GLN A 180 -24.05 3.06 18.03
CA GLN A 180 -24.28 4.42 18.56
C GLN A 180 -23.00 5.27 18.67
N LEU A 181 -21.80 4.67 18.56
CA LEU A 181 -20.52 5.39 18.62
C LEU A 181 -20.08 6.03 17.29
N HIS A 182 -20.75 5.74 16.18
CA HIS A 182 -20.39 6.28 14.85
C HIS A 182 -21.36 7.37 14.33
N ARG A 183 -22.33 7.81 15.14
CA ARG A 183 -23.20 8.93 14.77
C ARG A 183 -22.57 10.24 15.21
N GLY A 184 -21.72 10.83 14.37
CA GLY A 184 -21.36 12.23 14.53
C GLY A 184 -20.02 12.69 13.98
N ILE A 185 -19.12 11.79 13.56
CA ILE A 185 -17.88 12.21 12.90
C ILE A 185 -18.10 12.08 11.39
N PRO A 186 -18.15 13.18 10.62
CA PRO A 186 -18.08 13.09 9.18
C PRO A 186 -16.80 12.32 8.85
N MET A 187 -16.91 11.18 8.19
CA MET A 187 -15.74 10.50 7.65
C MET A 187 -15.22 11.38 6.52
N PRO A 188 -14.03 12.01 6.62
CA PRO A 188 -13.51 12.87 5.56
C PRO A 188 -13.10 12.06 4.33
N LEU A 189 -12.99 10.73 4.46
CA LEU A 189 -12.75 9.83 3.34
C LEU A 189 -13.93 9.87 2.38
N VAL A 190 -13.67 10.43 1.20
CA VAL A 190 -14.64 10.57 0.11
C VAL A 190 -14.19 9.77 -1.11
N SER A 191 -15.15 9.53 -2.02
CA SER A 191 -14.86 8.98 -3.35
C SER A 191 -14.04 9.99 -4.17
N MET A 192 -13.04 9.52 -4.91
CA MET A 192 -12.27 10.40 -5.80
C MET A 192 -13.16 11.01 -6.89
N ARG A 193 -14.17 10.28 -7.35
CA ARG A 193 -15.17 10.75 -8.30
C ARG A 193 -15.81 12.05 -7.84
N GLN A 194 -16.19 12.14 -6.56
CA GLN A 194 -16.77 13.36 -6.01
C GLN A 194 -15.78 14.55 -6.07
N LEU A 195 -14.52 14.32 -5.74
CA LEU A 195 -13.51 15.38 -5.79
C LEU A 195 -13.26 15.87 -7.22
N LEU A 196 -13.17 14.93 -8.17
CA LEU A 196 -12.90 15.26 -9.58
C LEU A 196 -14.12 15.90 -10.26
N ASP A 197 -15.34 15.47 -9.93
CA ASP A 197 -16.58 16.15 -10.38
C ASP A 197 -16.60 17.61 -9.90
N HIS A 198 -16.34 17.84 -8.61
CA HIS A 198 -16.28 19.20 -8.05
C HIS A 198 -15.15 20.03 -8.69
N ALA A 199 -14.00 19.41 -8.97
CA ALA A 199 -12.90 20.05 -9.68
C ALA A 199 -13.27 20.47 -11.10
N ALA A 200 -14.03 19.63 -11.82
CA ALA A 200 -14.55 19.94 -13.15
C ALA A 200 -15.58 21.08 -13.12
N GLU A 201 -16.50 21.06 -12.16
CA GLU A 201 -17.54 22.10 -11.97
C GLU A 201 -16.95 23.48 -11.67
N HIS A 202 -15.79 23.53 -11.00
CA HIS A 202 -15.17 24.77 -10.53
C HIS A 202 -13.87 25.12 -11.26
N GLY A 203 -13.48 24.36 -12.28
CA GLY A 203 -12.36 24.67 -13.17
C GLY A 203 -10.97 24.59 -12.53
N TYR A 204 -10.74 23.62 -11.64
CA TYR A 204 -9.43 23.41 -11.00
C TYR A 204 -8.92 21.97 -11.17
N GLY A 205 -7.68 21.71 -10.75
CA GLY A 205 -7.06 20.39 -10.74
C GLY A 205 -6.50 20.03 -9.37
N ILE A 206 -6.56 18.76 -8.98
CA ILE A 206 -6.14 18.30 -7.65
C ILE A 206 -4.78 17.60 -7.79
N PRO A 207 -3.73 18.08 -7.08
CA PRO A 207 -2.50 17.33 -7.00
C PRO A 207 -2.73 16.05 -6.18
N ALA A 208 -2.35 14.90 -6.74
CA ALA A 208 -2.33 13.62 -6.06
C ALA A 208 -0.90 13.32 -5.64
N PHE A 209 -0.67 13.33 -4.32
CA PHE A 209 0.67 13.17 -3.77
C PHE A 209 0.92 11.74 -3.34
N ASN A 210 2.01 11.15 -3.82
CA ASN A 210 2.48 9.87 -3.31
C ASN A 210 2.99 10.04 -1.87
N VAL A 211 2.65 9.09 -1.00
CA VAL A 211 3.12 9.06 0.39
C VAL A 211 3.63 7.67 0.78
N ASN A 212 4.74 7.65 1.51
CA ASN A 212 5.47 6.46 1.93
C ASN A 212 5.72 6.46 3.45
N ASN A 213 5.57 7.59 4.15
CA ASN A 213 5.80 7.71 5.59
C ASN A 213 4.95 8.82 6.26
N LEU A 214 5.15 9.00 7.56
CA LEU A 214 4.43 9.97 8.39
C LEU A 214 4.71 11.42 7.98
N GLU A 215 5.96 11.78 7.74
CA GLU A 215 6.37 13.15 7.44
C GLU A 215 5.77 13.64 6.12
N GLN A 216 5.69 12.79 5.09
CA GLN A 216 5.07 13.13 3.82
C GLN A 216 3.56 13.34 3.97
N VAL A 217 2.86 12.46 4.71
CA VAL A 217 1.43 12.63 5.01
C VAL A 217 1.20 13.95 5.76
N GLN A 218 2.00 14.25 6.78
CA GLN A 218 1.88 15.51 7.52
C GLN A 218 2.18 16.73 6.65
N ALA A 219 3.18 16.67 5.77
CA ALA A 219 3.52 17.76 4.86
C ALA A 219 2.33 18.10 3.94
N VAL A 220 1.76 17.09 3.28
CA VAL A 220 0.64 17.28 2.35
C VAL A 220 -0.60 17.76 3.08
N MET A 221 -0.98 17.11 4.18
CA MET A 221 -2.19 17.47 4.92
C MET A 221 -2.11 18.85 5.57
N SER A 222 -0.96 19.22 6.14
CA SER A 222 -0.80 20.55 6.71
C SER A 222 -0.75 21.65 5.66
N ALA A 223 -0.24 21.37 4.45
CA ALA A 223 -0.33 22.29 3.32
C ALA A 223 -1.80 22.48 2.88
N ALA A 224 -2.54 21.37 2.76
CA ALA A 224 -3.95 21.39 2.39
C ALA A 224 -4.83 22.11 3.41
N ASP A 225 -4.58 21.89 4.70
CA ASP A 225 -5.26 22.57 5.81
C ASP A 225 -5.05 24.09 5.75
N GLU A 226 -3.80 24.51 5.54
CA GLU A 226 -3.43 25.92 5.50
C GLU A 226 -4.12 26.68 4.37
N VAL A 227 -4.36 26.04 3.22
CA VAL A 227 -5.01 26.66 2.06
C VAL A 227 -6.47 26.23 1.87
N GLY A 228 -7.01 25.37 2.73
CA GLY A 228 -8.35 24.81 2.59
C GLY A 228 -8.57 24.02 1.30
N ALA A 229 -7.63 23.18 0.89
CA ALA A 229 -7.70 22.37 -0.33
C ALA A 229 -8.21 20.94 -0.07
N PRO A 230 -8.95 20.32 -1.02
CA PRO A 230 -9.21 18.88 -0.99
C PRO A 230 -7.95 18.09 -1.33
N VAL A 231 -7.86 16.84 -0.86
CA VAL A 231 -6.62 16.05 -0.90
C VAL A 231 -6.84 14.71 -1.57
N ILE A 232 -5.91 14.32 -2.46
CA ILE A 232 -5.70 12.95 -2.89
C ILE A 232 -4.33 12.50 -2.36
N LEU A 233 -4.33 11.56 -1.42
CA LEU A 233 -3.12 10.83 -1.01
C LEU A 233 -3.10 9.50 -1.75
N GLN A 234 -2.01 9.22 -2.45
CA GLN A 234 -1.86 8.00 -3.21
C GLN A 234 -0.69 7.13 -2.72
N ALA A 235 -0.85 5.81 -2.85
CA ALA A 235 0.14 4.83 -2.46
C ALA A 235 0.42 3.87 -3.61
N SER A 236 1.67 3.86 -4.08
CA SER A 236 2.17 2.93 -5.08
C SER A 236 2.35 1.52 -4.52
N ALA A 237 2.65 0.55 -5.39
CA ALA A 237 3.10 -0.77 -4.97
C ALA A 237 4.39 -0.70 -4.12
N GLY A 238 5.33 0.18 -4.48
CA GLY A 238 6.57 0.40 -3.71
C GLY A 238 6.30 0.97 -2.32
N ALA A 239 5.41 1.96 -2.20
CA ALA A 239 5.00 2.52 -0.91
C ALA A 239 4.42 1.45 0.02
N ARG A 240 3.54 0.59 -0.52
CA ARG A 240 2.95 -0.53 0.24
C ARG A 240 3.99 -1.57 0.64
N LYS A 241 4.98 -1.86 -0.21
CA LYS A 241 6.09 -2.77 0.11
C LYS A 241 7.05 -2.18 1.16
N TYR A 242 7.33 -0.88 1.08
CA TYR A 242 8.23 -0.18 1.99
C TYR A 242 7.63 0.00 3.38
N ALA A 243 6.46 0.62 3.46
CA ALA A 243 5.80 0.94 4.73
C ALA A 243 4.99 -0.24 5.30
N GLY A 244 4.49 -1.11 4.43
CA GLY A 244 3.46 -2.08 4.76
C GLY A 244 2.06 -1.49 4.61
N GLU A 245 1.14 -2.26 4.04
CA GLU A 245 -0.24 -1.85 3.80
C GLU A 245 -0.97 -1.35 5.07
N PRO A 246 -0.84 -2.01 6.25
CA PRO A 246 -1.48 -1.51 7.47
C PRO A 246 -0.96 -0.14 7.91
N PHE A 247 0.33 0.13 7.77
CA PHE A 247 0.90 1.43 8.14
C PHE A 247 0.38 2.54 7.23
N ILE A 248 0.38 2.35 5.91
CA ILE A 248 -0.18 3.34 4.97
C ILE A 248 -1.65 3.61 5.26
N LYS A 249 -2.44 2.54 5.46
CA LYS A 249 -3.84 2.66 5.86
C LYS A 249 -4.01 3.50 7.13
N HIS A 250 -3.28 3.18 8.19
CA HIS A 250 -3.43 3.87 9.46
C HIS A 250 -2.88 5.29 9.46
N LEU A 251 -1.86 5.60 8.65
CA LEU A 251 -1.38 6.97 8.48
C LEU A 251 -2.44 7.86 7.82
N ILE A 252 -3.13 7.36 6.78
CA ILE A 252 -4.18 8.10 6.10
C ILE A 252 -5.44 8.21 6.95
N GLN A 253 -5.78 7.18 7.73
CA GLN A 253 -6.85 7.26 8.73
C GLN A 253 -6.53 8.27 9.83
N ALA A 254 -5.30 8.32 10.33
CA ALA A 254 -4.89 9.32 11.31
C ALA A 254 -4.96 10.74 10.73
N ALA A 255 -4.63 10.92 9.44
CA ALA A 255 -4.82 12.20 8.75
C ALA A 255 -6.29 12.60 8.67
N ALA A 256 -7.18 11.67 8.33
CA ALA A 256 -8.62 11.89 8.34
C ALA A 256 -9.12 12.30 9.74
N GLU A 257 -8.67 11.64 10.80
CA GLU A 257 -9.06 11.98 12.18
C GLU A 257 -8.55 13.36 12.61
N MET A 258 -7.32 13.72 12.21
CA MET A 258 -6.69 14.99 12.55
C MET A 258 -7.31 16.18 11.79
N TYR A 259 -7.76 15.95 10.55
CA TYR A 259 -8.29 16.99 9.66
C TYR A 259 -9.71 16.64 9.15
N PRO A 260 -10.71 16.53 10.05
CA PRO A 260 -12.05 16.05 9.69
C PRO A 260 -12.82 17.00 8.76
N HIS A 261 -12.36 18.24 8.60
CA HIS A 261 -12.92 19.25 7.71
C HIS A 261 -12.33 19.23 6.29
N ILE A 262 -11.32 18.40 6.02
CA ILE A 262 -10.67 18.28 4.72
C ILE A 262 -11.19 17.03 3.99
N PRO A 263 -11.88 17.16 2.85
CA PRO A 263 -12.19 16.02 2.00
C PRO A 263 -10.91 15.33 1.52
N LEU A 264 -10.76 14.05 1.88
CA LEU A 264 -9.55 13.28 1.66
C LEU A 264 -9.87 12.01 0.88
N VAL A 265 -9.08 11.72 -0.14
CA VAL A 265 -9.10 10.44 -0.88
C VAL A 265 -7.85 9.65 -0.53
N MET A 266 -8.05 8.35 -0.28
CA MET A 266 -7.01 7.33 -0.31
C MET A 266 -7.06 6.61 -1.65
N HIS A 267 -6.04 6.80 -2.48
CA HIS A 267 -5.96 6.28 -3.85
C HIS A 267 -4.85 5.22 -4.01
N GLN A 268 -5.18 4.10 -4.66
CA GLN A 268 -4.19 3.08 -5.01
C GLN A 268 -3.58 3.43 -6.36
N ASP A 269 -2.28 3.71 -6.39
CA ASP A 269 -1.55 4.08 -7.60
C ASP A 269 -0.98 2.83 -8.30
N HIS A 270 -1.02 2.79 -9.65
CA HIS A 270 -0.57 1.69 -10.51
C HIS A 270 -0.92 0.27 -10.02
N GLY A 271 -2.22 -0.04 -9.88
CA GLY A 271 -2.66 -1.40 -9.61
C GLY A 271 -2.41 -2.32 -10.80
N THR A 272 -1.49 -3.28 -10.65
CA THR A 272 -1.06 -4.15 -11.76
C THR A 272 -2.02 -5.31 -12.08
N SER A 273 -3.02 -5.56 -11.23
CA SER A 273 -4.02 -6.59 -11.48
C SER A 273 -5.35 -6.28 -10.78
N PRO A 274 -6.48 -6.85 -11.25
CA PRO A 274 -7.75 -6.74 -10.54
C PRO A 274 -7.69 -7.24 -9.09
N LYS A 275 -6.82 -8.22 -8.79
CA LYS A 275 -6.62 -8.73 -7.42
C LYS A 275 -6.01 -7.66 -6.50
N VAL A 276 -5.04 -6.91 -7.00
CA VAL A 276 -4.40 -5.82 -6.26
C VAL A 276 -5.43 -4.71 -5.96
N CYS A 277 -6.27 -4.38 -6.95
CA CYS A 277 -7.35 -3.41 -6.77
C CYS A 277 -8.39 -3.88 -5.74
N ALA A 278 -8.77 -5.15 -5.76
CA ALA A 278 -9.69 -5.73 -4.79
C ALA A 278 -9.13 -5.65 -3.36
N GLY A 279 -7.86 -5.98 -3.16
CA GLY A 279 -7.18 -5.85 -1.86
C GLY A 279 -7.15 -4.39 -1.35
N ALA A 280 -6.91 -3.42 -2.24
CA ALA A 280 -6.96 -2.01 -1.87
C ALA A 280 -8.38 -1.58 -1.42
N ILE A 281 -9.42 -2.03 -2.14
CA ILE A 281 -10.82 -1.78 -1.76
C ILE A 281 -11.11 -2.37 -0.37
N GLU A 282 -10.68 -3.60 -0.09
CA GLU A 282 -10.83 -4.25 1.22
C GLU A 282 -10.11 -3.50 2.36
N LEU A 283 -8.99 -2.84 2.06
CA LEU A 283 -8.27 -2.01 3.02
C LEU A 283 -8.99 -0.69 3.34
N GLY A 284 -9.98 -0.30 2.53
CA GLY A 284 -10.79 0.91 2.72
C GLY A 284 -10.40 2.07 1.79
N PHE A 285 -9.71 1.79 0.68
CA PHE A 285 -9.39 2.81 -0.32
C PHE A 285 -10.67 3.32 -1.00
N GLY A 286 -10.84 4.64 -1.05
CA GLY A 286 -11.96 5.30 -1.74
C GLY A 286 -11.75 5.41 -3.26
N SER A 287 -10.57 5.06 -3.74
CA SER A 287 -10.23 5.03 -5.17
C SER A 287 -9.10 4.04 -5.47
N VAL A 288 -9.16 3.43 -6.66
CA VAL A 288 -8.11 2.57 -7.19
C VAL A 288 -7.79 2.91 -8.63
N MET A 289 -6.53 2.78 -9.02
CA MET A 289 -6.10 2.73 -10.41
C MET A 289 -5.89 1.28 -10.84
N MET A 290 -6.50 0.88 -11.95
CA MET A 290 -6.10 -0.31 -12.70
C MET A 290 -5.20 0.13 -13.86
N ASP A 291 -3.91 -0.10 -13.72
CA ASP A 291 -2.98 0.16 -14.81
C ASP A 291 -2.96 -1.04 -15.76
N GLY A 292 -3.97 -1.10 -16.62
CA GLY A 292 -4.08 -2.10 -17.67
C GLY A 292 -3.28 -1.76 -18.93
N SER A 293 -2.56 -0.63 -18.96
CA SER A 293 -1.67 -0.27 -20.07
C SER A 293 -0.45 -1.19 -20.14
N LEU A 294 -0.12 -1.83 -19.01
CA LEU A 294 0.92 -2.83 -18.85
C LEU A 294 0.30 -4.17 -18.43
N MET A 295 1.01 -5.26 -18.70
CA MET A 295 0.70 -6.58 -18.17
C MET A 295 0.94 -6.63 -16.66
N GLU A 296 0.55 -7.72 -15.98
CA GLU A 296 0.65 -7.84 -14.51
C GLU A 296 2.09 -7.68 -13.95
N ASP A 297 3.11 -7.83 -14.80
CA ASP A 297 4.51 -7.59 -14.46
C ASP A 297 4.86 -6.11 -14.26
N GLY A 298 3.95 -5.19 -14.63
CA GLY A 298 4.14 -3.74 -14.55
C GLY A 298 5.19 -3.21 -15.53
N LYS A 299 5.52 -3.96 -16.59
CA LYS A 299 6.63 -3.67 -17.50
C LYS A 299 6.33 -3.92 -18.97
N THR A 300 5.53 -4.93 -19.28
CA THR A 300 5.24 -5.28 -20.67
C THR A 300 4.03 -4.47 -21.15
N PRO A 301 4.12 -3.66 -22.22
CA PRO A 301 2.95 -3.00 -22.80
C PRO A 301 1.86 -4.01 -23.16
N ALA A 302 0.64 -3.76 -22.71
CA ALA A 302 -0.50 -4.63 -22.94
C ALA A 302 -1.22 -4.32 -24.25
N SER A 303 -2.04 -5.27 -24.71
CA SER A 303 -2.97 -5.00 -25.81
C SER A 303 -4.17 -4.17 -25.32
N PHE A 304 -4.81 -3.46 -26.24
CA PHE A 304 -6.03 -2.69 -25.96
C PHE A 304 -7.13 -3.55 -25.34
N ASP A 305 -7.38 -4.74 -25.90
CA ASP A 305 -8.43 -5.66 -25.42
C ASP A 305 -8.15 -6.16 -23.99
N TYR A 306 -6.89 -6.48 -23.68
CA TYR A 306 -6.50 -6.84 -22.32
C TYR A 306 -6.82 -5.70 -21.34
N ASN A 307 -6.42 -4.48 -21.69
CA ASN A 307 -6.62 -3.29 -20.88
C ASN A 307 -8.11 -3.04 -20.61
N VAL A 308 -8.95 -3.13 -21.65
CA VAL A 308 -10.41 -3.00 -21.52
C VAL A 308 -10.96 -4.05 -20.56
N ASP A 309 -10.56 -5.31 -20.71
CA ASP A 309 -11.11 -6.40 -19.92
C ASP A 309 -10.74 -6.30 -18.43
N VAL A 310 -9.48 -6.03 -18.11
CA VAL A 310 -9.04 -5.90 -16.71
C VAL A 310 -9.60 -4.65 -16.05
N THR A 311 -9.65 -3.53 -16.78
CA THR A 311 -10.20 -2.27 -16.27
C THR A 311 -11.70 -2.37 -16.04
N ARG A 312 -12.46 -2.94 -16.98
CA ARG A 312 -13.92 -3.15 -16.81
C ARG A 312 -14.21 -4.03 -15.60
N LYS A 313 -13.44 -5.10 -15.39
CA LYS A 313 -13.59 -5.97 -14.21
C LYS A 313 -13.39 -5.20 -12.89
N VAL A 314 -12.42 -4.27 -12.87
CA VAL A 314 -12.18 -3.42 -11.69
C VAL A 314 -13.30 -2.41 -11.49
N VAL A 315 -13.79 -1.79 -12.57
CA VAL A 315 -14.95 -0.89 -12.56
C VAL A 315 -16.17 -1.58 -11.96
N GLU A 316 -16.52 -2.78 -12.43
CA GLU A 316 -17.68 -3.53 -11.94
C GLU A 316 -17.64 -3.76 -10.43
N MET A 317 -16.50 -4.20 -9.88
CA MET A 317 -16.39 -4.46 -8.43
C MET A 317 -16.28 -3.18 -7.60
N ALA A 318 -15.62 -2.14 -8.11
CA ALA A 318 -15.41 -0.89 -7.38
C ALA A 318 -16.68 -0.03 -7.32
N HIS A 319 -17.39 0.10 -8.44
CA HIS A 319 -18.64 0.88 -8.53
C HIS A 319 -19.75 0.29 -7.68
N ALA A 320 -19.79 -1.04 -7.51
CA ALA A 320 -20.72 -1.73 -6.62
C ALA A 320 -20.61 -1.28 -5.14
N VAL A 321 -19.45 -0.75 -4.74
CA VAL A 321 -19.19 -0.23 -3.39
C VAL A 321 -18.84 1.27 -3.38
N GLY A 322 -19.02 1.97 -4.51
CA GLY A 322 -18.84 3.43 -4.64
C GLY A 322 -17.39 3.91 -4.74
N VAL A 323 -16.45 2.98 -4.94
CA VAL A 323 -15.03 3.29 -5.14
C VAL A 323 -14.80 3.75 -6.58
N THR A 324 -14.00 4.80 -6.73
CA THR A 324 -13.63 5.37 -8.04
C THR A 324 -12.57 4.54 -8.72
N VAL A 325 -12.68 4.37 -10.05
CA VAL A 325 -11.66 3.70 -10.85
C VAL A 325 -10.97 4.68 -11.79
N GLU A 326 -9.66 4.75 -11.66
CA GLU A 326 -8.76 5.30 -12.66
C GLU A 326 -8.25 4.16 -13.55
N GLY A 327 -8.14 4.41 -14.85
CA GLY A 327 -7.44 3.51 -15.79
C GLY A 327 -6.45 4.31 -16.64
N GLU A 328 -5.53 3.63 -17.31
CA GLU A 328 -4.54 4.25 -18.18
C GLU A 328 -4.67 3.74 -19.62
N LEU A 329 -4.58 4.65 -20.59
CA LEU A 329 -4.52 4.31 -22.01
C LEU A 329 -3.32 4.98 -22.68
N GLY A 330 -2.55 4.22 -23.45
CA GLY A 330 -1.19 4.57 -23.83
C GLY A 330 -0.20 4.17 -22.73
N CYS A 331 1.10 4.27 -23.02
CA CYS A 331 2.16 3.99 -22.07
C CYS A 331 2.97 5.26 -21.84
N LEU A 332 3.25 5.60 -20.58
CA LEU A 332 4.14 6.72 -20.27
C LEU A 332 5.52 6.52 -20.88
N GLY A 333 6.11 7.61 -21.39
CA GLY A 333 7.30 7.55 -22.21
C GLY A 333 7.77 8.92 -22.66
N ASN A 334 9.08 9.12 -22.61
CA ASN A 334 9.72 10.29 -23.19
C ASN A 334 9.69 10.18 -24.73
N LEU A 335 9.08 11.14 -25.42
CA LEU A 335 8.93 11.12 -26.88
C LEU A 335 10.26 11.24 -27.65
N GLU A 336 11.32 11.79 -27.03
CA GLU A 336 12.65 11.88 -27.63
C GLU A 336 13.42 10.56 -27.51
N THR A 337 13.31 9.86 -26.38
CA THR A 337 14.13 8.68 -26.10
C THR A 337 13.41 7.36 -26.26
N GLY A 338 12.08 7.33 -26.16
CA GLY A 338 11.28 6.10 -26.10
C GLY A 338 11.30 5.40 -24.74
N ASP A 339 11.86 6.02 -23.69
CA ASP A 339 11.97 5.41 -22.35
C ASP A 339 10.86 5.88 -21.41
N ALA A 340 10.23 4.95 -20.68
CA ALA A 340 9.18 5.23 -19.70
C ALA A 340 9.68 5.79 -18.36
N GLY A 341 10.93 5.46 -17.99
CA GLY A 341 11.37 5.55 -16.60
C GLY A 341 10.64 4.53 -15.72
N GLU A 342 10.88 4.59 -14.41
CA GLU A 342 10.21 3.71 -13.45
C GLU A 342 9.65 4.55 -12.28
N GLU A 343 8.40 4.28 -11.91
CA GLU A 343 7.79 4.71 -10.65
C GLU A 343 7.68 3.47 -9.76
N ASP A 344 8.57 3.38 -8.76
CA ASP A 344 8.59 2.28 -7.80
C ASP A 344 8.61 0.86 -8.44
N GLY A 345 9.30 0.74 -9.57
CA GLY A 345 9.46 -0.50 -10.34
C GLY A 345 8.39 -0.74 -11.42
N ILE A 346 7.44 0.18 -11.59
CA ILE A 346 6.42 0.17 -12.65
C ILE A 346 6.82 1.13 -13.78
N GLY A 347 6.74 0.65 -15.02
CA GLY A 347 7.08 1.41 -16.22
C GLY A 347 7.49 0.48 -17.35
N ALA A 348 7.15 0.86 -18.59
CA ALA A 348 7.41 0.00 -19.74
C ALA A 348 8.91 -0.31 -19.90
N ALA A 349 9.23 -1.59 -20.07
CA ALA A 349 10.59 -2.03 -20.33
C ALA A 349 10.89 -2.03 -21.84
N GLY A 350 12.04 -1.49 -22.22
CA GLY A 350 12.46 -1.37 -23.62
C GLY A 350 12.09 -0.02 -24.24
N LYS A 351 12.27 0.09 -25.56
CA LYS A 351 11.93 1.29 -26.32
C LYS A 351 10.49 1.21 -26.79
N LEU A 352 9.69 2.19 -26.41
CA LEU A 352 8.32 2.35 -26.87
C LEU A 352 8.27 3.04 -28.23
N ASP A 353 7.32 2.62 -29.06
CA ASP A 353 6.98 3.32 -30.29
C ASP A 353 6.24 4.62 -29.98
N HIS A 354 6.37 5.61 -30.86
CA HIS A 354 5.73 6.93 -30.68
C HIS A 354 4.21 6.84 -30.52
N SER A 355 3.54 5.91 -31.21
CA SER A 355 2.10 5.68 -31.08
C SER A 355 1.69 5.07 -29.74
N GLN A 356 2.61 4.37 -29.04
CA GLN A 356 2.34 3.86 -27.70
C GLN A 356 2.44 4.98 -26.64
N MET A 357 3.28 5.99 -26.88
CA MET A 357 3.53 7.08 -25.92
C MET A 357 2.58 8.28 -26.06
N LEU A 358 1.61 8.19 -26.97
CA LEU A 358 0.65 9.25 -27.24
C LEU A 358 -0.75 8.66 -27.41
N THR A 359 -1.59 8.83 -26.39
CA THR A 359 -2.96 8.33 -26.38
C THR A 359 -3.76 8.88 -27.55
N ASP A 360 -4.39 8.02 -28.35
CA ASP A 360 -5.27 8.42 -29.44
C ASP A 360 -6.66 8.86 -28.92
N PRO A 361 -7.22 9.99 -29.37
CA PRO A 361 -8.54 10.46 -28.92
C PRO A 361 -9.71 9.51 -29.23
N GLU A 362 -9.69 8.80 -30.36
CA GLU A 362 -10.74 7.85 -30.70
C GLU A 362 -10.58 6.53 -29.92
N GLU A 363 -9.35 6.07 -29.69
CA GLU A 363 -9.13 4.95 -28.77
C GLU A 363 -9.59 5.28 -27.36
N ALA A 364 -9.33 6.51 -26.87
CA ALA A 364 -9.82 6.97 -25.57
C ALA A 364 -11.36 6.95 -25.50
N ALA A 365 -12.03 7.40 -26.56
CA ALA A 365 -13.48 7.34 -26.69
C ALA A 365 -14.02 5.89 -26.60
N VAL A 366 -13.41 4.96 -27.33
CA VAL A 366 -13.77 3.54 -27.30
C VAL A 366 -13.51 2.92 -25.93
N PHE A 367 -12.35 3.21 -25.33
CA PHE A 367 -11.93 2.68 -24.04
C PHE A 367 -12.85 3.14 -22.91
N VAL A 368 -13.16 4.43 -22.84
CA VAL A 368 -14.11 4.99 -21.85
C VAL A 368 -15.50 4.40 -22.04
N LYS A 369 -15.97 4.26 -23.28
CA LYS A 369 -17.28 3.66 -23.56
C LYS A 369 -17.34 2.22 -23.06
N ALA A 370 -16.29 1.43 -23.31
CA ALA A 370 -16.24 0.01 -22.97
C ALA A 370 -16.04 -0.27 -21.48
N THR A 371 -15.31 0.60 -20.77
CA THR A 371 -14.93 0.38 -19.37
C THR A 371 -15.80 1.13 -18.38
N GLN A 372 -16.34 2.31 -18.74
CA GLN A 372 -17.06 3.22 -17.83
C GLN A 372 -16.24 3.67 -16.60
N LEU A 373 -14.91 3.66 -16.69
CA LEU A 373 -14.03 4.20 -15.65
C LEU A 373 -14.34 5.68 -15.35
N ASP A 374 -13.87 6.20 -14.21
CA ASP A 374 -14.15 7.56 -13.77
C ASP A 374 -13.11 8.58 -14.21
N ALA A 375 -11.85 8.16 -14.21
CA ALA A 375 -10.70 9.00 -14.54
C ALA A 375 -9.73 8.27 -15.49
N LEU A 376 -9.26 8.96 -16.53
CA LEU A 376 -8.39 8.39 -17.54
C LEU A 376 -7.01 9.03 -17.47
N ALA A 377 -6.00 8.24 -17.09
CA ALA A 377 -4.61 8.57 -17.30
C ALA A 377 -4.26 8.45 -18.79
N ILE A 378 -3.57 9.46 -19.30
CA ILE A 378 -3.23 9.58 -20.72
C ILE A 378 -1.72 9.80 -20.90
N ALA A 379 -1.16 9.18 -21.93
CA ALA A 379 0.20 9.41 -22.37
C ALA A 379 0.25 10.62 -23.33
N ILE A 380 0.98 11.65 -22.93
CA ILE A 380 1.16 12.90 -23.69
C ILE A 380 2.64 13.31 -23.78
N GLY A 381 3.54 12.34 -23.63
CA GLY A 381 4.99 12.54 -23.61
C GLY A 381 5.62 12.77 -22.23
N THR A 382 4.86 12.58 -21.16
CA THR A 382 5.41 12.54 -19.79
C THR A 382 5.98 11.15 -19.48
N SER A 383 6.90 11.11 -18.51
CA SER A 383 7.55 9.89 -18.00
C SER A 383 7.74 9.97 -16.48
N HIS A 384 8.05 8.83 -15.85
CA HIS A 384 8.25 8.75 -14.40
C HIS A 384 9.62 9.27 -13.93
N GLY A 385 9.75 9.52 -12.62
CA GLY A 385 11.01 9.94 -12.01
C GLY A 385 11.42 11.40 -12.28
N ALA A 386 12.69 11.74 -12.02
CA ALA A 386 13.23 13.09 -12.19
C ALA A 386 13.72 13.38 -13.61
N TYR A 387 14.15 12.35 -14.34
CA TYR A 387 14.78 12.48 -15.65
C TYR A 387 13.74 12.49 -16.78
N LYS A 388 12.79 13.43 -16.70
CA LYS A 388 11.64 13.46 -17.61
C LYS A 388 12.04 14.01 -18.98
N PHE A 389 12.76 15.13 -18.98
CA PHE A 389 13.22 15.79 -20.20
C PHE A 389 14.70 16.17 -20.10
N SER A 390 15.37 16.13 -21.25
CA SER A 390 16.77 16.55 -21.42
C SER A 390 16.94 18.07 -21.51
N ARG A 391 15.84 18.77 -21.82
CA ARG A 391 15.71 20.23 -21.97
C ARG A 391 14.34 20.67 -21.44
N LYS A 392 14.12 21.97 -21.24
CA LYS A 392 12.78 22.49 -20.91
C LYS A 392 11.78 22.02 -22.00
N PRO A 393 10.69 21.32 -21.64
CA PRO A 393 9.80 20.77 -22.64
C PRO A 393 9.06 21.88 -23.38
N THR A 394 8.86 21.63 -24.67
CA THR A 394 8.04 22.43 -25.59
C THR A 394 6.95 21.53 -26.19
N GLY A 395 5.99 22.10 -26.93
CA GLY A 395 4.83 21.35 -27.44
C GLY A 395 5.13 20.16 -28.38
N ASP A 396 6.37 20.00 -28.82
CA ASP A 396 6.87 18.86 -29.61
C ASP A 396 7.17 17.61 -28.75
N ILE A 397 7.48 17.79 -27.46
CA ILE A 397 7.82 16.69 -26.53
C ILE A 397 6.85 16.57 -25.35
N LEU A 398 5.93 17.54 -25.22
CA LEU A 398 4.80 17.50 -24.30
C LEU A 398 3.52 17.93 -25.05
N ALA A 399 2.67 16.97 -25.37
CA ALA A 399 1.56 17.17 -26.30
C ALA A 399 0.28 17.68 -25.59
N ILE A 400 0.30 18.88 -25.01
CA ILE A 400 -0.91 19.46 -24.37
C ILE A 400 -2.09 19.60 -25.34
N GLY A 401 -1.83 19.82 -26.63
CA GLY A 401 -2.89 19.81 -27.66
C GLY A 401 -3.70 18.50 -27.68
N ARG A 402 -3.05 17.36 -27.39
CA ARG A 402 -3.71 16.06 -27.32
C ARG A 402 -4.72 15.96 -26.18
N VAL A 403 -4.44 16.61 -25.03
CA VAL A 403 -5.37 16.67 -23.89
C VAL A 403 -6.71 17.27 -24.33
N LYS A 404 -6.66 18.36 -25.10
CA LYS A 404 -7.86 19.04 -25.63
C LYS A 404 -8.64 18.16 -26.60
N GLU A 405 -7.94 17.46 -27.49
CA GLU A 405 -8.56 16.52 -28.44
C GLU A 405 -9.28 15.39 -27.70
N ILE A 406 -8.62 14.76 -26.73
CA ILE A 406 -9.20 13.70 -25.91
C ILE A 406 -10.41 14.21 -25.13
N HIS A 407 -10.28 15.35 -24.44
CA HIS A 407 -11.39 15.91 -23.67
C HIS A 407 -12.61 16.24 -24.52
N ALA A 408 -12.44 16.66 -25.77
CA ALA A 408 -13.55 16.86 -26.69
C ALA A 408 -14.32 15.56 -26.98
N ARG A 409 -13.63 14.41 -27.03
CA ARG A 409 -14.25 13.09 -27.24
C ARG A 409 -14.91 12.53 -25.99
N ILE A 410 -14.35 12.79 -24.80
CA ILE A 410 -14.82 12.27 -23.51
C ILE A 410 -15.04 13.38 -22.47
N PRO A 411 -16.01 14.29 -22.69
CA PRO A 411 -16.12 15.57 -21.99
C PRO A 411 -16.46 15.48 -20.50
N ASN A 412 -16.94 14.35 -20.00
CA ASN A 412 -17.22 14.16 -18.57
C ASN A 412 -16.35 13.09 -17.91
N THR A 413 -15.39 12.51 -18.64
CA THR A 413 -14.33 11.69 -18.04
C THR A 413 -13.22 12.62 -17.57
N HIS A 414 -12.75 12.41 -16.33
CA HIS A 414 -11.72 13.26 -15.75
C HIS A 414 -10.34 12.82 -16.23
N LEU A 415 -9.57 13.70 -16.86
CA LEU A 415 -8.23 13.34 -17.32
C LEU A 415 -7.22 13.39 -16.16
N VAL A 416 -6.27 12.47 -16.19
CA VAL A 416 -5.20 12.36 -15.20
C VAL A 416 -3.85 12.53 -15.89
N MET A 417 -3.01 13.39 -15.32
CA MET A 417 -1.64 13.58 -15.78
C MET A 417 -0.67 12.84 -14.85
N HIS A 418 -0.12 11.75 -15.36
CA HIS A 418 0.94 11.00 -14.71
C HIS A 418 2.32 11.63 -14.95
N GLY A 419 3.30 11.26 -14.14
CA GLY A 419 4.67 11.74 -14.30
C GLY A 419 4.81 13.27 -14.30
N SER A 420 3.98 14.00 -13.55
CA SER A 420 3.79 15.45 -13.73
C SER A 420 4.45 16.34 -12.68
N SER A 421 5.45 15.80 -11.97
CA SER A 421 6.34 16.62 -11.14
C SER A 421 7.13 17.62 -11.99
N SER A 422 7.33 18.83 -11.46
CA SER A 422 7.93 19.95 -12.20
C SER A 422 9.46 20.01 -12.10
N VAL A 423 10.05 19.28 -11.16
CA VAL A 423 11.49 19.23 -10.89
C VAL A 423 12.08 20.64 -10.77
N PRO A 424 11.74 21.37 -9.68
CA PRO A 424 12.25 22.71 -9.46
C PRO A 424 13.79 22.75 -9.39
N GLN A 425 14.39 23.66 -10.15
CA GLN A 425 15.84 23.68 -10.37
C GLN A 425 16.63 24.05 -9.11
N GLU A 426 16.03 24.86 -8.24
CA GLU A 426 16.57 25.20 -6.92
C GLU A 426 16.71 23.96 -6.03
N LEU A 427 15.82 22.99 -6.13
CA LEU A 427 15.93 21.74 -5.35
C LEU A 427 17.08 20.88 -5.84
N LEU A 428 17.30 20.80 -7.16
CA LEU A 428 18.48 20.13 -7.74
C LEU A 428 19.77 20.82 -7.29
N ALA A 429 19.80 22.16 -7.33
CA ALA A 429 20.94 22.95 -6.89
C ALA A 429 21.26 22.72 -5.42
N ILE A 430 20.25 22.72 -4.54
CA ILE A 430 20.44 22.42 -3.11
C ILE A 430 21.00 21.00 -2.93
N ILE A 431 20.42 19.99 -3.59
CA ILE A 431 20.92 18.62 -3.48
C ILE A 431 22.39 18.52 -3.90
N ASN A 432 22.76 19.11 -5.04
CA ASN A 432 24.12 19.07 -5.57
C ASN A 432 25.11 19.87 -4.70
N GLN A 433 24.69 21.02 -4.17
CA GLN A 433 25.49 21.82 -3.25
C GLN A 433 25.88 21.02 -1.99
N TYR A 434 24.97 20.16 -1.49
CA TYR A 434 25.19 19.36 -0.28
C TYR A 434 25.44 17.87 -0.61
N GLY A 435 26.34 17.63 -1.58
CA GLY A 435 26.94 16.32 -1.84
C GLY A 435 26.10 15.35 -2.67
N GLY A 436 25.02 15.83 -3.29
CA GLY A 436 24.29 15.10 -4.33
C GLY A 436 24.98 15.19 -5.70
N GLN A 437 24.55 14.33 -6.62
CA GLN A 437 25.07 14.25 -8.00
C GLN A 437 23.92 14.11 -9.01
N MET A 438 22.87 14.91 -8.82
CA MET A 438 21.74 14.98 -9.73
C MET A 438 22.18 15.61 -11.06
N LYS A 439 21.91 14.92 -12.16
CA LYS A 439 22.13 15.50 -13.50
C LYS A 439 21.13 16.62 -13.74
N GLU A 440 21.50 17.56 -14.62
CA GLU A 440 20.55 18.54 -15.12
C GLU A 440 19.38 17.81 -15.80
N THR A 441 18.17 18.19 -15.42
CA THR A 441 16.94 17.63 -15.95
C THR A 441 15.75 18.54 -15.63
N PHE A 442 14.67 18.37 -16.38
CA PHE A 442 13.50 19.22 -16.33
C PHE A 442 12.26 18.37 -16.14
N GLY A 443 11.33 18.86 -15.33
CA GLY A 443 10.00 18.27 -15.17
C GLY A 443 8.96 18.94 -16.07
N VAL A 444 7.69 18.69 -15.76
CA VAL A 444 6.56 19.32 -16.47
C VAL A 444 6.37 20.76 -15.97
N PRO A 445 6.43 21.79 -16.84
CA PRO A 445 6.23 23.18 -16.44
C PRO A 445 4.83 23.39 -15.87
N VAL A 446 4.73 24.18 -14.79
CA VAL A 446 3.46 24.45 -14.12
C VAL A 446 2.45 25.10 -15.08
N GLU A 447 2.93 25.99 -15.96
CA GLU A 447 2.10 26.66 -16.97
C GLU A 447 1.41 25.68 -17.94
N GLU A 448 2.06 24.58 -18.30
CA GLU A 448 1.49 23.54 -19.17
C GLU A 448 0.47 22.68 -18.43
N ILE A 449 0.71 22.39 -17.14
CA ILE A 449 -0.27 21.71 -16.27
C ILE A 449 -1.52 22.57 -16.11
N GLN A 450 -1.35 23.87 -15.87
CA GLN A 450 -2.46 24.82 -15.77
C GLN A 450 -3.26 24.91 -17.08
N GLU A 451 -2.60 24.85 -18.23
CA GLU A 451 -3.30 24.77 -19.52
C GLU A 451 -4.10 23.47 -19.65
N ALA A 452 -3.50 22.33 -19.30
CA ALA A 452 -4.17 21.03 -19.34
C ALA A 452 -5.41 20.97 -18.41
N ILE A 453 -5.36 21.63 -17.25
CA ILE A 453 -6.50 21.73 -16.31
C ILE A 453 -7.71 22.42 -16.96
N LYS A 454 -7.48 23.40 -17.85
CA LYS A 454 -8.57 24.06 -18.60
C LYS A 454 -9.26 23.10 -19.57
N HIS A 455 -8.57 22.04 -19.99
CA HIS A 455 -9.02 21.04 -20.95
C HIS A 455 -9.31 19.68 -20.30
N GLY A 456 -9.78 19.65 -19.06
CA GLY A 456 -10.34 18.44 -18.45
C GLY A 456 -9.40 17.63 -17.56
N VAL A 457 -8.14 18.04 -17.38
CA VAL A 457 -7.26 17.43 -16.36
C VAL A 457 -7.73 17.81 -14.96
N ARG A 458 -8.00 16.80 -14.12
CA ARG A 458 -8.49 16.99 -12.75
C ARG A 458 -7.62 16.33 -11.68
N LYS A 459 -6.75 15.39 -12.06
CA LYS A 459 -5.76 14.78 -11.16
C LYS A 459 -4.36 14.91 -11.74
N ILE A 460 -3.41 15.35 -10.92
CA ILE A 460 -2.02 15.60 -11.32
C ILE A 460 -1.11 14.84 -10.35
N ASN A 461 -0.45 13.78 -10.82
CA ASN A 461 0.40 12.94 -9.97
C ASN A 461 1.74 13.65 -9.69
N ILE A 462 2.05 13.84 -8.40
CA ILE A 462 3.28 14.47 -7.94
C ILE A 462 3.93 13.59 -6.87
N ASP A 463 5.19 13.21 -7.12
CA ASP A 463 6.01 12.46 -6.17
C ASP A 463 7.43 13.04 -6.13
N THR A 464 8.11 13.06 -7.28
CA THR A 464 9.50 13.51 -7.42
C THR A 464 9.77 14.84 -6.72
N ASP A 465 8.88 15.83 -6.85
CA ASP A 465 9.10 17.16 -6.22
C ASP A 465 9.17 17.06 -4.69
N ILE A 466 8.34 16.21 -4.07
CA ILE A 466 8.36 15.95 -2.62
C ILE A 466 9.64 15.22 -2.23
N ARG A 467 10.04 14.19 -2.99
CA ARG A 467 11.30 13.45 -2.76
C ARG A 467 12.51 14.38 -2.81
N LEU A 468 12.57 15.28 -3.81
CA LEU A 468 13.65 16.25 -3.98
C LEU A 468 13.67 17.27 -2.83
N ALA A 469 12.52 17.82 -2.46
CA ALA A 469 12.41 18.82 -1.40
C ALA A 469 12.89 18.27 -0.06
N MET A 470 12.42 17.07 0.31
CA MET A 470 12.85 16.41 1.54
C MET A 470 14.34 16.08 1.48
N THR A 471 14.82 15.49 0.38
CA THR A 471 16.23 15.08 0.23
C THR A 471 17.18 16.28 0.33
N GLY A 472 16.88 17.38 -0.36
CA GLY A 472 17.68 18.60 -0.32
C GLY A 472 17.75 19.19 1.08
N ALA A 473 16.61 19.27 1.77
CA ALA A 473 16.54 19.78 3.14
C ALA A 473 17.32 18.90 4.15
N VAL A 474 17.20 17.58 4.07
CA VAL A 474 17.97 16.66 4.93
C VAL A 474 19.47 16.80 4.68
N ARG A 475 19.90 16.79 3.41
CA ARG A 475 21.33 16.94 3.04
C ARG A 475 21.91 18.24 3.56
N LYS A 476 21.20 19.35 3.35
CA LYS A 476 21.59 20.66 3.86
C LYS A 476 21.73 20.64 5.38
N PHE A 477 20.72 20.15 6.09
CA PHE A 477 20.72 20.16 7.54
C PHE A 477 21.91 19.36 8.09
N LEU A 478 22.13 18.14 7.61
CA LEU A 478 23.19 17.26 8.11
C LEU A 478 24.60 17.82 7.80
N ALA A 479 24.78 18.47 6.65
CA ALA A 479 26.04 19.11 6.30
C ALA A 479 26.36 20.34 7.16
N GLU A 480 25.35 21.14 7.49
CA GLU A 480 25.49 22.35 8.31
C GLU A 480 25.54 22.06 9.82
N ASN A 481 25.07 20.88 10.25
CA ASN A 481 24.94 20.50 11.65
C ASN A 481 25.52 19.08 11.90
N PRO A 482 26.82 18.85 11.71
CA PRO A 482 27.43 17.52 11.73
C PRO A 482 27.42 16.83 13.10
N ASP A 483 27.19 17.59 14.18
CA ASP A 483 27.06 17.09 15.55
C ASP A 483 25.63 16.62 15.88
N LYS A 484 24.65 16.89 15.00
CA LYS A 484 23.24 16.56 15.22
C LYS A 484 22.90 15.17 14.68
N PHE A 485 22.20 14.39 15.50
CA PHE A 485 21.81 13.01 15.17
C PHE A 485 20.33 12.69 15.45
N ASP A 486 19.59 13.60 16.12
CA ASP A 486 18.16 13.39 16.36
C ASP A 486 17.40 13.48 15.04
N ALA A 487 16.71 12.39 14.69
CA ALA A 487 15.90 12.28 13.48
C ALA A 487 14.93 13.45 13.31
N ARG A 488 14.34 13.93 14.40
CA ARG A 488 13.34 15.01 14.37
C ARG A 488 13.96 16.34 13.97
N GLU A 489 15.24 16.57 14.27
CA GLU A 489 15.91 17.82 13.93
C GLU A 489 16.10 17.97 12.42
N TRP A 490 16.42 16.89 11.70
CA TRP A 490 16.57 16.92 10.23
C TRP A 490 15.30 16.56 9.45
N LEU A 491 14.38 15.77 10.03
CA LEU A 491 13.07 15.49 9.42
C LEU A 491 12.12 16.69 9.47
N LYS A 492 12.23 17.55 10.50
CA LYS A 492 11.43 18.77 10.59
C LYS A 492 11.63 19.71 9.37
N PRO A 493 12.84 20.16 9.02
CA PRO A 493 13.03 20.99 7.83
C PRO A 493 12.69 20.24 6.53
N ALA A 494 12.88 18.92 6.48
CA ALA A 494 12.45 18.11 5.34
C ALA A 494 10.93 18.15 5.13
N ARG A 495 10.16 17.98 6.21
CA ARG A 495 8.70 18.10 6.18
C ARG A 495 8.24 19.50 5.80
N GLU A 496 8.88 20.55 6.32
CA GLU A 496 8.54 21.93 5.93
C GLU A 496 8.84 22.21 4.45
N ALA A 497 9.93 21.68 3.91
CA ALA A 497 10.25 21.80 2.49
C ALA A 497 9.20 21.11 1.60
N ALA A 498 8.81 19.88 1.96
CA ALA A 498 7.73 19.17 1.28
C ALA A 498 6.38 19.90 1.37
N LYS A 499 6.06 20.45 2.56
CA LYS A 499 4.85 21.26 2.79
C LYS A 499 4.81 22.47 1.88
N ALA A 500 5.93 23.18 1.73
CA ALA A 500 6.02 24.35 0.86
C ALA A 500 5.71 24.00 -0.60
N ILE A 501 6.27 22.91 -1.12
CA ILE A 501 5.97 22.41 -2.47
C ILE A 501 4.49 22.02 -2.60
N ALA A 502 3.96 21.25 -1.65
CA ALA A 502 2.56 20.82 -1.70
C ALA A 502 1.60 22.03 -1.70
N LYS A 503 1.87 23.02 -0.85
CA LYS A 503 1.11 24.28 -0.78
C LYS A 503 1.14 25.02 -2.10
N GLU A 504 2.32 25.17 -2.69
CA GLU A 504 2.50 25.83 -3.98
C GLU A 504 1.66 25.15 -5.07
N ARG A 505 1.68 23.82 -5.14
CA ARG A 505 0.89 23.04 -6.11
C ARG A 505 -0.61 23.18 -5.92
N TYR A 506 -1.10 23.17 -4.67
CA TYR A 506 -2.52 23.44 -4.40
C TYR A 506 -2.94 24.82 -4.91
N GLN A 507 -2.13 25.86 -4.67
CA GLN A 507 -2.43 27.21 -5.13
C GLN A 507 -2.34 27.33 -6.65
N GLN A 508 -1.28 26.80 -7.25
CA GLN A 508 -1.06 26.80 -8.70
C GLN A 508 -2.16 26.07 -9.46
N PHE A 509 -2.75 25.03 -8.88
CA PHE A 509 -3.81 24.23 -9.53
C PHE A 509 -5.22 24.65 -9.11
N GLY A 510 -5.39 25.74 -8.36
CA GLY A 510 -6.70 26.34 -8.06
C GLY A 510 -7.50 25.67 -6.92
N CYS A 511 -6.83 24.90 -6.06
CA CYS A 511 -7.47 24.15 -4.97
C CYS A 511 -7.78 25.01 -3.71
N GLU A 512 -7.21 26.21 -3.60
CA GLU A 512 -7.37 27.06 -2.41
C GLU A 512 -8.85 27.35 -2.09
N GLY A 513 -9.24 27.09 -0.84
CA GLY A 513 -10.59 27.28 -0.32
C GLY A 513 -11.67 26.33 -0.87
N GLN A 514 -11.32 25.33 -1.68
CA GLN A 514 -12.30 24.42 -2.28
C GLN A 514 -12.82 23.36 -1.30
N ALA A 515 -12.05 22.99 -0.27
CA ALA A 515 -12.43 21.95 0.70
C ALA A 515 -13.78 22.25 1.37
N ALA A 516 -13.96 23.49 1.84
CA ALA A 516 -15.17 23.91 2.54
C ALA A 516 -16.44 23.92 1.66
N LYS A 517 -16.28 23.87 0.33
CA LYS A 517 -17.40 23.86 -0.63
C LYS A 517 -17.89 22.45 -0.94
N ILE A 518 -17.15 21.41 -0.53
CA ILE A 518 -17.46 20.02 -0.81
C ILE A 518 -18.28 19.44 0.34
N LYS A 519 -19.53 19.06 0.05
CA LYS A 519 -20.34 18.29 0.98
C LYS A 519 -20.11 16.79 0.76
N ALA A 520 -19.28 16.17 1.60
CA ALA A 520 -18.94 14.75 1.51
C ALA A 520 -20.17 13.85 1.36
N ARG A 521 -20.12 12.93 0.38
CA ARG A 521 -21.09 11.84 0.17
C ARG A 521 -20.48 10.54 0.66
N SER A 522 -21.29 9.65 1.22
CA SER A 522 -20.80 8.31 1.56
C SER A 522 -20.53 7.50 0.30
N LEU A 523 -19.64 6.51 0.38
CA LEU A 523 -19.43 5.58 -0.74
C LEU A 523 -20.72 4.83 -1.11
N VAL A 524 -21.62 4.58 -0.15
CA VAL A 524 -22.94 3.99 -0.41
C VAL A 524 -23.81 4.90 -1.29
N ASP A 525 -23.80 6.21 -1.04
CA ASP A 525 -24.53 7.18 -1.86
C ASP A 525 -23.96 7.28 -3.28
N ILE A 526 -22.65 7.08 -3.42
CA ILE A 526 -21.96 7.06 -4.73
C ILE A 526 -22.29 5.75 -5.47
N ALA A 527 -22.22 4.60 -4.80
CA ALA A 527 -22.61 3.29 -5.36
C ALA A 527 -24.05 3.31 -5.89
N ALA A 528 -24.97 3.91 -5.12
CA ALA A 528 -26.35 4.06 -5.53
C ALA A 528 -26.50 4.96 -6.78
N ALA A 529 -25.66 5.98 -6.94
CA ALA A 529 -25.66 6.83 -8.13
C ALA A 529 -25.10 6.12 -9.37
N TYR A 530 -24.06 5.29 -9.22
CA TYR A 530 -23.62 4.39 -10.30
C TYR A 530 -24.73 3.44 -10.72
N ALA A 531 -25.40 2.77 -9.77
CA ALA A 531 -26.50 1.85 -10.05
C ALA A 531 -27.69 2.50 -10.77
N ARG A 532 -27.92 3.81 -10.57
CA ARG A 532 -28.95 4.59 -11.28
C ARG A 532 -28.47 5.14 -12.64
N GLY A 533 -27.20 4.95 -13.00
CA GLY A 533 -26.61 5.48 -14.23
C GLY A 533 -26.37 7.00 -14.22
N GLU A 534 -26.47 7.66 -13.06
CA GLU A 534 -26.29 9.12 -12.94
C GLU A 534 -24.85 9.56 -13.23
N LEU A 535 -23.92 8.64 -13.03
CA LEU A 535 -22.48 8.86 -13.12
C LEU A 535 -21.86 8.29 -14.41
N ALA A 536 -22.68 7.84 -15.36
CA ALA A 536 -22.24 7.20 -16.60
C ALA A 536 -21.39 8.15 -17.49
N GLN A 537 -20.42 7.57 -18.19
CA GLN A 537 -19.54 8.32 -19.08
C GLN A 537 -20.23 8.65 -20.41
N LYS A 538 -19.97 9.85 -20.91
CA LYS A 538 -20.45 10.36 -22.19
C LYS A 538 -19.28 10.38 -23.17
N VAL A 539 -19.53 9.82 -24.34
CA VAL A 539 -18.57 9.75 -25.43
C VAL A 539 -19.22 10.41 -26.63
N GLN A 540 -18.51 11.36 -27.25
CA GLN A 540 -18.99 12.08 -28.44
C GLN A 540 -18.69 11.32 -29.72
#